data_AF-A0A1W9P3L4-F1
#
_entry.id   AF-A0A1W9P3L4-F1
#
_cell.length_a   1.000
_cell.length_b   1.000
_cell.length_c   1.000
_cell.angle_alpha   90.00
_cell.angle_beta   90.00
_cell.angle_gamma   90.00
#
_symmetry.space_group_name_H-M   'P 1'
#
loop_
_entity.id
_entity.type
_entity.pdbx_description
1 polymer ?
#
loop_
_entity_poly.entity_id
_entity_poly.type
_entity_poly.pdbx_seq_one_letter_code
_entity_poly.pdbx_strand_id
1 'polypeptide(L)'
;IKYIFILKKHSEYAAKIQKPGGVWKFLSDYDYVVLVHKPSWDKFSERQRKALIYHELLHITYKIDKNEKKHWKLRKHDIEEFIDVIREFGAWSPELNKLKEILES
;
A
#
# COMPACT_ATOMS: atom_id res chain seq x y z
N ILE A 1 -6.80 13.71 -2.43
CA ILE A 1 -5.57 13.79 -1.61
C ILE A 1 -5.70 15.02 -0.73
N LYS A 2 -5.86 14.85 0.60
CA LYS A 2 -6.14 15.98 1.51
C LYS A 2 -4.88 16.73 1.92
N TYR A 3 -3.73 16.05 1.97
CA TYR A 3 -2.44 16.64 2.30
C TYR A 3 -1.31 15.97 1.50
N ILE A 4 -0.32 16.76 1.05
CA ILE A 4 0.91 16.27 0.41
C ILE A 4 2.08 16.79 1.25
N PHE A 5 2.89 15.86 1.75
CA PHE A 5 4.10 16.18 2.50
C PHE A 5 5.30 15.57 1.78
N ILE A 6 6.33 16.37 1.52
CA ILE A 6 7.53 15.91 0.82
C ILE A 6 8.59 15.56 1.87
N LEU A 7 8.89 14.28 1.99
CA LEU A 7 10.01 13.78 2.78
C LEU A 7 11.16 13.44 1.83
N LYS A 8 12.28 14.16 1.94
CA LYS A 8 13.52 13.81 1.23
C LYS A 8 14.24 12.71 2.01
N LYS A 9 13.79 11.47 1.84
CA LYS A 9 14.46 10.28 2.38
C LYS A 9 14.56 9.24 1.29
N HIS A 10 15.72 8.57 1.20
CA HIS A 10 15.85 7.39 0.36
C HIS A 10 14.85 6.31 0.84
N SER A 11 14.14 5.69 -0.09
CA SER A 11 13.13 4.65 0.21
C SER A 11 13.44 3.43 -0.65
N GLU A 12 13.41 2.26 -0.03
CA GLU A 12 13.50 0.96 -0.72
C GLU A 12 12.14 0.51 -1.28
N TYR A 13 11.04 1.18 -0.88
CA TYR A 13 9.68 0.86 -1.29
C TYR A 13 9.06 1.99 -2.12
N ALA A 14 8.24 1.62 -3.11
CA ALA A 14 7.52 2.57 -3.95
C ALA A 14 6.38 3.30 -3.21
N ALA A 15 5.74 2.62 -2.26
CA ALA A 15 4.84 3.20 -1.28
C ALA A 15 4.91 2.41 0.03
N LYS A 16 4.28 2.97 1.07
CA LYS A 16 4.09 2.32 2.37
C LYS A 16 2.88 2.92 3.08
N ILE A 17 1.97 2.07 3.53
CA ILE A 17 0.92 2.44 4.47
C ILE A 17 1.36 2.30 5.93
N GLN A 18 0.91 3.22 6.78
CA GLN A 18 1.17 3.16 8.22
C GLN A 18 0.06 3.83 9.02
N LYS A 19 -0.07 3.46 10.30
CA LYS A 19 -0.84 4.24 11.27
C LYS A 19 -0.06 5.51 11.61
N PRO A 20 -0.64 6.71 11.48
CA PRO A 20 0.08 7.94 11.78
C PRO A 20 0.30 8.05 13.29
N GLY A 21 1.53 8.41 13.67
CA GLY A 21 1.90 8.76 15.05
C GLY A 21 2.22 10.24 15.18
N GLY A 22 2.13 10.75 16.42
CA GLY A 22 2.52 12.13 16.76
C GLY A 22 1.87 13.18 15.85
N VAL A 23 2.71 14.05 15.27
CA VAL A 23 2.30 15.15 14.39
C VAL A 23 1.47 14.67 13.20
N TRP A 24 1.75 13.50 12.63
CA TRP A 24 0.98 12.98 11.49
C TRP A 24 -0.47 12.66 11.86
N LYS A 25 -0.71 12.17 13.08
CA LYS A 25 -2.07 11.90 13.54
C LYS A 25 -2.84 13.20 13.72
N PHE A 26 -2.18 14.19 14.33
CA PHE A 26 -2.76 15.52 14.52
C PHE A 26 -3.07 16.24 13.21
N LEU A 27 -2.15 16.20 12.22
CA LEU A 27 -2.31 16.94 10.97
C LEU A 27 -3.28 16.27 9.98
N SER A 28 -3.36 14.94 9.99
CA SER A 28 -4.15 14.22 8.99
C SER A 28 -5.59 13.97 9.43
N ASP A 29 -5.82 13.79 10.74
CA ASP A 29 -7.10 13.34 11.30
C ASP A 29 -7.60 12.00 10.71
N TYR A 30 -6.68 11.18 10.18
CA TYR A 30 -6.98 9.86 9.61
C TYR A 30 -6.34 8.73 10.42
N ASP A 31 -6.96 7.55 10.37
CA ASP A 31 -6.45 6.33 11.01
C ASP A 31 -5.22 5.74 10.31
N TYR A 32 -5.04 6.04 9.02
CA TYR A 32 -3.99 5.52 8.16
C TYR A 32 -3.48 6.59 7.20
N VAL A 33 -2.19 6.54 6.90
CA VAL A 33 -1.55 7.38 5.88
C VAL A 33 -0.75 6.51 4.93
N VAL A 34 -0.84 6.82 3.63
CA VAL A 34 -0.01 6.21 2.59
C VAL A 34 1.10 7.17 2.23
N LEU A 35 2.34 6.73 2.39
CA LEU A 35 3.53 7.44 1.95
C LEU A 35 3.93 6.90 0.59
N VAL A 36 4.18 7.78 -0.37
CA VAL A 36 4.54 7.41 -1.73
C VAL A 36 5.92 7.97 -2.07
N HIS A 37 6.78 7.15 -2.65
CA HIS A 37 8.08 7.59 -3.16
C HIS A 37 7.89 8.38 -4.45
N LYS A 38 8.04 9.71 -4.37
CA LYS A 38 7.77 10.65 -5.47
C LYS A 38 8.50 10.31 -6.78
N PRO A 39 9.81 9.99 -6.79
CA PRO A 39 10.50 9.61 -8.03
C PRO A 39 9.94 8.35 -8.71
N SER A 40 9.48 7.36 -7.94
CA SER A 40 8.83 6.17 -8.50
C SER A 40 7.43 6.52 -9.04
N TRP A 41 6.66 7.28 -8.27
CA TRP A 41 5.32 7.73 -8.64
C TRP A 41 5.30 8.52 -9.96
N ASP A 42 6.29 9.38 -10.17
CA ASP A 42 6.38 10.20 -11.38
C ASP A 42 6.64 9.38 -12.63
N LYS A 43 7.31 8.22 -12.49
CA LYS A 43 7.56 7.28 -13.59
C LYS A 43 6.39 6.33 -13.85
N PHE A 44 5.47 6.19 -12.90
CA PHE A 44 4.32 5.31 -13.02
C PHE A 44 3.23 5.94 -13.88
N SER A 45 2.69 5.14 -14.80
CA SER A 45 1.43 5.44 -15.49
C SER A 45 0.27 5.56 -14.49
N GLU A 46 -0.82 6.19 -14.91
CA GLU A 46 -2.04 6.27 -14.09
C GLU A 46 -2.55 4.89 -13.65
N ARG A 47 -2.42 3.86 -14.50
CA ARG A 47 -2.77 2.48 -14.14
C ARG A 47 -1.88 1.93 -13.03
N GLN A 48 -0.56 2.12 -13.13
CA GLN A 48 0.40 1.69 -12.11
C GLN A 48 0.23 2.44 -10.79
N ARG A 49 -0.08 3.73 -10.83
CA ARG A 49 -0.41 4.54 -9.65
C ARG A 49 -1.64 4.00 -8.92
N LYS A 50 -2.71 3.68 -9.66
CA LYS A 50 -3.91 3.06 -9.09
C LYS A 50 -3.60 1.70 -8.47
N ALA A 51 -2.83 0.86 -9.16
CA ALA A 51 -2.45 -0.45 -8.67
C ALA A 51 -1.60 -0.37 -7.39
N LEU A 52 -0.65 0.58 -7.31
CA LEU A 52 0.14 0.83 -6.11
C LEU A 52 -0.73 1.25 -4.93
N ILE A 53 -1.63 2.22 -5.11
CA ILE A 53 -2.52 2.67 -4.03
C ILE A 53 -3.47 1.54 -3.61
N TYR A 54 -4.01 0.78 -4.57
CA TYR A 54 -4.86 -0.37 -4.27
C TYR A 54 -4.12 -1.40 -3.42
N HIS A 55 -2.89 -1.75 -3.78
CA HIS A 55 -2.03 -2.64 -3.00
C HIS A 55 -1.86 -2.16 -1.55
N GLU A 56 -1.51 -0.89 -1.35
CA GLU A 56 -1.33 -0.34 0.00
C GLU A 56 -2.61 -0.37 0.84
N LEU A 57 -3.79 -0.20 0.21
CA LEU A 57 -5.07 -0.25 0.89
C LEU A 57 -5.45 -1.69 1.31
N LEU A 58 -5.01 -2.71 0.58
CA LEU A 58 -5.28 -4.13 0.94
C LEU A 58 -4.65 -4.54 2.28
N HIS A 59 -3.60 -3.85 2.71
CA HIS A 59 -3.01 -4.09 4.03
C HIS A 59 -3.91 -3.67 5.19
N ILE A 60 -4.91 -2.82 4.95
CA ILE A 60 -5.90 -2.46 5.97
C ILE A 60 -6.85 -3.64 6.16
N THR A 61 -6.80 -4.22 7.36
CA THR A 61 -7.68 -5.33 7.74
C THR A 61 -8.25 -5.10 9.13
N TYR A 62 -9.19 -5.93 9.57
CA TYR A 62 -9.74 -5.87 10.91
C TYR A 62 -9.82 -7.26 11.54
N LYS A 63 -9.83 -7.28 12.87
CA LYS A 63 -10.24 -8.44 13.67
C LYS A 63 -11.52 -8.09 14.41
N ILE A 64 -12.44 -9.04 14.52
CA ILE A 64 -13.63 -8.90 15.36
C ILE A 64 -13.28 -9.48 16.73
N ASP A 65 -13.58 -8.76 17.81
CA ASP A 65 -13.44 -9.28 19.16
C ASP A 65 -14.68 -10.08 19.61
N LYS A 66 -14.62 -10.63 20.83
CA LYS A 66 -15.72 -11.40 21.43
C LYS A 66 -17.02 -10.60 21.63
N ASN A 67 -16.98 -9.28 21.52
CA ASN A 67 -18.12 -8.37 21.65
C ASN A 67 -18.57 -7.82 20.28
N GLU A 68 -18.19 -8.49 19.19
CA GLU A 68 -18.49 -8.10 17.80
C GLU A 68 -17.89 -6.75 17.37
N LYS A 69 -16.93 -6.20 18.13
CA LYS A 69 -16.31 -4.91 17.79
C LYS A 69 -15.16 -5.12 16.82
N LYS A 70 -15.12 -4.30 15.76
CA LYS A 70 -14.03 -4.27 14.77
C LYS A 70 -12.80 -3.53 15.30
N HIS A 71 -11.66 -4.20 15.24
CA HIS A 71 -10.34 -3.67 15.55
C HIS A 71 -9.50 -3.60 14.28
N TRP A 72 -9.38 -2.40 13.72
CA TRP A 72 -8.59 -2.16 12.50
C TRP A 72 -7.09 -2.24 12.75
N LYS A 73 -6.37 -2.91 11.86
CA LYS A 73 -4.93 -3.14 11.93
C LYS A 73 -4.31 -3.18 10.53
N LEU A 74 -2.98 -3.15 10.47
CA LEU A 74 -2.24 -3.44 9.25
C LEU A 74 -1.79 -4.90 9.28
N ARG A 75 -2.00 -5.63 8.19
CA ARG A 75 -1.31 -6.91 7.96
C ARG A 75 -0.01 -6.65 7.21
N LYS A 76 0.99 -7.52 7.41
CA LYS A 76 2.18 -7.53 6.57
C LYS A 76 1.81 -8.13 5.21
N HIS A 77 2.51 -7.68 4.16
CA HIS A 77 2.35 -8.18 2.80
C HIS A 77 2.30 -9.72 2.79
N ASP A 78 1.22 -10.27 2.24
CA ASP A 78 1.12 -11.69 1.92
C ASP A 78 1.17 -11.88 0.40
N ILE A 79 1.70 -13.02 -0.07
CA ILE A 79 1.80 -13.36 -1.49
C ILE A 79 0.42 -13.32 -2.15
N GLU A 80 -0.62 -13.70 -1.41
CA GLU A 80 -2.02 -13.66 -1.86
C GLU A 80 -2.49 -12.25 -2.24
N GLU A 81 -2.03 -11.18 -1.56
CA GLU A 81 -2.39 -9.80 -1.90
C GLU A 81 -1.78 -9.35 -3.23
N PHE A 82 -0.60 -9.87 -3.57
CA PHE A 82 0.01 -9.60 -4.86
C PHE A 82 -0.71 -10.31 -6.00
N ILE A 83 -1.33 -11.48 -5.74
CA ILE A 83 -2.14 -12.21 -6.74
C ILE A 83 -3.37 -11.38 -7.14
N ASP A 84 -4.08 -10.77 -6.20
CA ASP A 84 -5.24 -9.93 -6.51
C ASP A 84 -4.85 -8.69 -7.31
N VAL A 85 -3.69 -8.08 -7.00
CA VAL A 85 -3.14 -6.97 -7.79
C VAL A 85 -2.75 -7.42 -9.20
N ILE A 86 -2.13 -8.59 -9.37
CA ILE A 86 -1.76 -9.15 -10.69
C ILE A 86 -3.01 -9.48 -11.51
N ARG A 87 -4.04 -10.06 -10.89
CA ARG A 87 -5.31 -10.39 -11.56
C ARG A 87 -6.02 -9.15 -12.08
N GLU A 88 -6.06 -8.07 -11.29
CA GLU A 88 -6.77 -6.85 -11.65
C GLU A 88 -5.94 -5.94 -12.58
N PHE A 89 -4.63 -5.82 -12.35
CA PHE A 89 -3.79 -4.83 -13.03
C PHE A 89 -2.72 -5.41 -13.96
N GLY A 90 -2.48 -6.72 -13.93
CA GLY A 90 -1.34 -7.37 -14.57
C GLY A 90 -0.05 -7.21 -13.76
N ALA A 91 1.00 -7.94 -14.11
CA ALA A 91 2.32 -7.74 -13.51
C ALA A 91 2.96 -6.47 -14.08
N TRP A 92 3.01 -5.41 -13.28
CA TRP A 92 3.43 -4.08 -13.73
C TRP A 92 4.72 -3.57 -13.09
N SER A 93 5.26 -4.34 -12.13
CA SER A 93 6.56 -4.10 -11.50
C SER A 93 7.47 -5.32 -11.70
N PRO A 94 8.81 -5.16 -11.63
CA PRO A 94 9.74 -6.27 -11.70
C PRO A 94 9.49 -7.37 -10.65
N GLU A 95 9.09 -6.98 -9.44
CA GLU A 95 8.75 -7.90 -8.35
C GLU A 95 7.48 -8.69 -8.66
N LEU A 96 6.47 -8.03 -9.22
CA LEU A 96 5.23 -8.68 -9.66
C LEU A 96 5.45 -9.59 -10.86
N ASN A 97 6.35 -9.23 -11.78
CA ASN A 97 6.72 -10.08 -12.91
C ASN A 97 7.42 -11.36 -12.41
N LYS A 98 8.38 -11.23 -11.49
CA LYS A 98 8.99 -12.40 -10.84
C LYS A 98 7.96 -13.27 -10.12
N LEU A 99 7.03 -12.66 -9.40
CA LEU A 99 5.98 -13.40 -8.71
C LEU A 99 5.06 -14.12 -9.71
N LYS A 100 4.70 -13.47 -10.82
CA LYS A 100 3.89 -14.06 -11.88
C LYS A 100 4.60 -15.26 -12.52
N GLU A 101 5.90 -15.14 -12.82
CA GLU A 101 6.70 -16.24 -13.37
C GLU A 101 6.74 -17.46 -12.43
N ILE A 102 6.87 -17.25 -11.12
CA ILE A 102 6.86 -18.34 -10.12
C ILE A 102 5.48 -19.02 -10.03
N LEU A 103 4.39 -18.29 -10.23
CA LEU A 103 3.03 -18.85 -10.19
C LEU A 103 2.65 -19.61 -11.46
N GLU A 104 3.33 -19.32 -12.57
CA GLU A 104 3.10 -19.93 -13.89
C GLU A 104 4.08 -21.09 -14.21
N SER A 105 5.08 -21.33 -13.35
CA SER A 105 6.08 -22.43 -13.45
C SER A 105 5.67 -23.67 -12.67
#